data_AF-A0A382G6W6-F1
#
_entry.id   AF-A0A382G6W6-F1
#
_cell.length_a   1.000
_cell.length_b   1.000
_cell.length_c   1.000
_cell.angle_alpha   90.00
_cell.angle_beta   90.00
_cell.angle_gamma   90.00
#
_symmetry.space_group_name_H-M   'P 1'
#
loop_
_entity.id
_entity.type
_entity.pdbx_description
1 polymer ?
#
loop_
_entity_poly.entity_id
_entity_poly.type
_entity_poly.pdbx_seq_one_letter_code
_entity_poly.pdbx_strand_id
1 'polypeptide(L)'
;MDAIQKDVSGELDKELESVEEGLESKQKLSEHESEIERIASIREENLETENEEQVVVEERENPLTMSDNEWYVSTKVNGEEVDVPWNEIVAQYQKNSSADKRLKEASSRQKELEDYERKLSAYRAQLEAQAKTQPSKPDADESPSVTDANTDALYGQYHDALFQGDETTASKLLKKIRGAEKPSQDIDIAGIIDRTKAEMRQEEKKARQEQYEKKRVDAVQMFHTEYSDIAGDPSLLAVADAHSAELYNKEPTRDPWEIMQECGEYAREWLMIYVDELSGSKDIERKERKQGLDEVNPRNVRASIGEDEAQQSYSDIIAEMRADRGQRA
;
A
#
# COMPACT_ATOMS: atom_id res chain seq x y z
N MET A 1 53.76 -33.54 -9.16
CA MET A 1 53.56 -32.17 -8.65
C MET A 1 52.66 -31.45 -9.65
N ASP A 2 51.34 -31.66 -9.64
CA ASP A 2 50.44 -30.97 -10.59
C ASP A 2 48.93 -31.11 -10.29
N ALA A 3 48.52 -31.04 -9.01
CA ALA A 3 47.09 -31.18 -8.67
C ALA A 3 46.62 -30.25 -7.53
N ILE A 4 47.30 -29.12 -7.30
CA ILE A 4 46.92 -28.16 -6.23
C ILE A 4 46.68 -26.74 -6.77
N GLN A 5 46.95 -26.46 -8.05
CA GLN A 5 46.90 -25.08 -8.57
C GLN A 5 45.63 -24.68 -9.33
N LYS A 6 44.60 -25.54 -9.42
CA LYS A 6 43.43 -25.25 -10.28
C LYS A 6 42.14 -24.84 -9.57
N ASP A 7 42.07 -24.97 -8.24
CA ASP A 7 40.84 -24.70 -7.49
C ASP A 7 40.83 -23.33 -6.79
N VAL A 8 41.95 -22.58 -6.80
CA VAL A 8 42.01 -21.25 -6.16
C VAL A 8 41.57 -20.11 -7.10
N SER A 9 41.57 -20.32 -8.42
CA SER A 9 41.20 -19.28 -9.38
C SER A 9 39.68 -19.12 -9.57
N GLY A 10 38.87 -20.13 -9.24
CA GLY A 10 37.41 -20.06 -9.41
C GLY A 10 36.65 -19.41 -8.24
N GLU A 11 37.31 -19.26 -7.08
CA GLU A 11 36.68 -18.73 -5.86
C GLU A 11 36.86 -17.20 -5.73
N LEU A 12 37.92 -16.65 -6.32
CA LEU A 12 38.18 -15.20 -6.36
C LEU A 12 37.29 -14.46 -7.37
N ASP A 13 36.90 -15.09 -8.48
CA ASP A 13 36.06 -14.44 -9.50
C ASP A 13 34.59 -14.30 -9.04
N LYS A 14 34.11 -15.18 -8.14
CA LYS A 14 32.77 -15.09 -7.54
C LYS A 14 32.66 -14.02 -6.46
N GLU A 15 33.74 -13.72 -5.75
CA GLU A 15 33.74 -12.64 -4.76
C GLU A 15 33.74 -11.25 -5.42
N LEU A 16 34.40 -11.08 -6.57
CA LEU A 16 34.44 -9.80 -7.30
C LEU A 16 33.07 -9.44 -7.93
N GLU A 17 32.34 -10.41 -8.47
CA GLU A 17 31.00 -10.18 -9.06
C GLU A 17 29.95 -9.79 -7.98
N SER A 18 30.09 -10.31 -6.75
CA SER A 18 29.23 -9.96 -5.61
C SER A 18 29.47 -8.57 -5.02
N VAL A 19 30.67 -8.01 -5.23
CA VAL A 19 31.02 -6.65 -4.76
C VAL A 19 30.52 -5.59 -5.73
N GLU A 20 30.47 -5.89 -7.03
CA GLU A 20 30.00 -4.97 -8.07
C GLU A 20 28.46 -4.78 -8.02
N GLU A 21 27.69 -5.86 -7.80
CA GLU A 21 26.23 -5.77 -7.53
C GLU A 21 25.90 -5.04 -6.21
N GLY A 22 26.78 -5.14 -5.22
CA GLY A 22 26.68 -4.42 -3.94
C GLY A 22 26.94 -2.91 -4.03
N LEU A 23 27.66 -2.45 -5.06
CA LEU A 23 27.93 -1.03 -5.31
C LEU A 23 26.82 -0.36 -6.13
N GLU A 24 26.27 -1.06 -7.13
CA GLU A 24 25.12 -0.56 -7.90
C GLU A 24 23.84 -0.47 -7.06
N SER A 25 23.62 -1.41 -6.14
CA SER A 25 22.47 -1.37 -5.21
C SER A 25 22.57 -0.22 -4.21
N LYS A 26 23.78 0.08 -3.69
CA LYS A 26 24.01 1.24 -2.82
C LYS A 26 23.83 2.57 -3.54
N GLN A 27 24.25 2.68 -4.80
CA GLN A 27 24.01 3.88 -5.61
C GLN A 27 22.52 4.09 -5.89
N LYS A 28 21.77 3.02 -6.23
CA LYS A 28 20.31 3.09 -6.43
C LYS A 28 19.54 3.42 -5.14
N LEU A 29 20.02 2.96 -3.97
CA LEU A 29 19.47 3.33 -2.66
C LEU A 29 19.67 4.84 -2.39
N SER A 30 20.84 5.39 -2.71
CA SER A 30 21.13 6.82 -2.56
C SER A 30 20.28 7.71 -3.49
N GLU A 31 20.02 7.27 -4.73
CA GLU A 31 19.12 7.99 -5.65
C GLU A 31 17.68 7.96 -5.14
N HIS A 32 17.21 6.82 -4.64
CA HIS A 32 15.87 6.68 -4.08
C HIS A 32 15.67 7.52 -2.81
N GLU A 33 16.67 7.59 -1.93
CA GLU A 33 16.66 8.48 -0.76
C GLU A 33 16.60 9.95 -1.17
N SER A 34 17.35 10.36 -2.21
CA SER A 34 17.31 11.73 -2.73
C SER A 34 15.97 12.10 -3.37
N GLU A 35 15.29 11.14 -4.00
CA GLU A 35 13.96 11.35 -4.59
C GLU A 35 12.88 11.41 -3.50
N ILE A 36 13.02 10.64 -2.41
CA ILE A 36 12.15 10.74 -1.24
C ILE A 36 12.27 12.12 -0.58
N GLU A 37 13.48 12.63 -0.39
CA GLU A 37 13.72 13.96 0.19
C GLU A 37 13.17 15.08 -0.71
N ARG A 38 13.26 14.91 -2.03
CA ARG A 38 12.63 15.81 -3.01
C ARG A 38 11.11 15.80 -2.94
N ILE A 39 10.49 14.62 -2.84
CA ILE A 39 9.03 14.49 -2.70
C ILE A 39 8.55 15.05 -1.36
N ALA A 40 9.32 14.85 -0.28
CA ALA A 40 9.03 15.44 1.03
C ALA A 40 9.10 16.97 0.99
N SER A 41 10.13 17.53 0.34
CA SER A 41 10.28 18.99 0.18
C SER A 41 9.14 19.62 -0.63
N ILE A 42 8.71 18.97 -1.72
CA ILE A 42 7.55 19.43 -2.52
C ILE A 42 6.25 19.36 -1.71
N ARG A 43 6.11 18.35 -0.84
CA ARG A 43 4.92 18.20 0.01
C ARG A 43 4.90 19.22 1.14
N GLU A 44 6.06 19.55 1.72
CA GLU A 44 6.21 20.57 2.75
C GLU A 44 5.96 21.98 2.19
N GLU A 45 6.49 22.27 0.99
CA GLU A 45 6.22 23.53 0.28
C GLU A 45 4.73 23.69 -0.08
N ASN A 46 4.04 22.61 -0.49
CA ASN A 46 2.60 22.63 -0.73
C ASN A 46 1.78 22.79 0.56
N LEU A 47 2.21 22.19 1.67
CA LEU A 47 1.56 22.32 2.99
C LEU A 47 1.72 23.71 3.58
N GLU A 48 2.85 24.39 3.34
CA GLU A 48 3.05 25.78 3.75
C GLU A 48 2.19 26.75 2.94
N THR A 49 1.97 26.50 1.64
CA THR A 49 1.01 27.30 0.85
C THR A 49 -0.47 27.08 1.22
N GLU A 50 -0.83 25.91 1.74
CA GLU A 50 -2.21 25.63 2.21
C GLU A 50 -2.50 26.21 3.61
N ASN A 51 -1.47 26.55 4.41
CA ASN A 51 -1.64 27.04 5.79
C ASN A 51 -1.78 28.58 5.90
N GLU A 52 -1.54 29.33 4.82
CA GLU A 52 -1.78 30.79 4.77
C GLU A 52 -3.14 31.18 4.14
N GLU A 53 -3.95 30.22 3.68
CA GLU A 53 -5.35 30.48 3.35
C GLU A 53 -6.19 30.52 4.64
N GLN A 54 -6.37 31.75 5.15
CA GLN A 54 -7.37 32.08 6.16
C GLN A 54 -8.70 31.37 5.84
N VAL A 55 -9.09 30.47 6.74
CA VAL A 55 -10.45 29.92 6.80
C VAL A 55 -11.42 31.06 7.12
N VAL A 56 -11.91 31.71 6.07
CA VAL A 56 -13.16 32.45 6.13
C VAL A 56 -14.25 31.40 6.29
N VAL A 57 -14.78 31.27 7.50
CA VAL A 57 -16.03 30.55 7.73
C VAL A 57 -17.13 31.41 7.09
N GLU A 58 -17.34 31.23 5.78
CA GLU A 58 -18.58 31.64 5.15
C GLU A 58 -19.70 30.79 5.78
N GLU A 59 -20.63 31.47 6.46
CA GLU A 59 -21.94 30.89 6.77
C GLU A 59 -22.49 30.32 5.47
N ARG A 60 -22.46 28.98 5.32
CA ARG A 60 -23.11 28.31 4.19
C ARG A 60 -24.60 28.60 4.30
N GLU A 61 -25.08 29.54 3.50
CA GLU A 61 -26.51 29.75 3.28
C GLU A 61 -27.10 28.39 2.89
N ASN A 62 -27.94 27.83 3.76
CA ASN A 62 -28.61 26.56 3.44
C ASN A 62 -29.50 26.81 2.22
N PRO A 63 -29.23 26.19 1.06
CA PRO A 63 -29.93 26.50 -0.20
C PRO A 63 -31.33 25.89 -0.26
N LEU A 64 -31.75 25.24 0.82
CA LEU A 64 -33.00 24.50 0.93
C LEU A 64 -34.05 25.37 1.65
N THR A 65 -35.08 25.75 0.92
CA THR A 65 -36.24 26.49 1.44
C THR A 65 -37.45 25.56 1.47
N MET A 66 -38.24 25.59 2.55
CA MET A 66 -39.46 24.79 2.68
C MET A 66 -40.66 25.71 2.46
N SER A 67 -41.43 25.43 1.40
CA SER A 67 -42.67 26.16 1.07
C SER A 67 -43.79 25.14 0.81
N ASP A 68 -44.97 25.37 1.38
CA ASP A 68 -46.15 24.52 1.18
C ASP A 68 -45.92 23.00 1.36
N ASN A 69 -45.10 22.64 2.35
CA ASN A 69 -44.79 21.26 2.69
C ASN A 69 -43.94 20.49 1.64
N GLU A 70 -43.34 21.22 0.69
CA GLU A 70 -42.37 20.71 -0.29
C GLU A 70 -41.03 21.46 -0.15
N TRP A 71 -39.92 20.78 -0.46
CA TRP A 71 -38.58 21.37 -0.41
C TRP A 71 -38.21 21.95 -1.77
N TYR A 72 -37.76 23.19 -1.76
CA TYR A 72 -37.22 23.91 -2.91
C TYR A 72 -35.73 24.15 -2.71
N VAL A 73 -34.99 24.21 -3.80
CA VAL A 73 -33.58 24.62 -3.79
C VAL A 73 -33.41 25.83 -4.69
N SER A 74 -32.80 26.88 -4.16
CA SER A 74 -32.38 28.03 -4.94
C SER A 74 -31.21 27.61 -5.83
N THR A 75 -31.46 27.49 -7.13
CA THR A 75 -30.43 27.13 -8.11
C THR A 75 -30.30 28.24 -9.16
N LYS A 76 -29.08 28.45 -9.64
CA LYS A 76 -28.82 29.41 -10.72
C LYS A 76 -29.03 28.72 -12.06
N VAL A 77 -30.16 29.00 -12.70
CA VAL A 77 -30.45 28.53 -14.06
C VAL A 77 -30.23 29.70 -15.01
N ASN A 78 -29.24 29.61 -15.89
CA ASN A 78 -28.87 30.68 -16.84
C ASN A 78 -28.55 32.05 -16.22
N GLY A 79 -28.05 32.07 -14.98
CA GLY A 79 -27.66 33.29 -14.27
C GLY A 79 -28.79 33.97 -13.49
N GLU A 80 -30.01 33.43 -13.54
CA GLU A 80 -31.14 33.84 -12.69
C GLU A 80 -31.31 32.84 -11.53
N GLU A 81 -31.59 33.35 -10.33
CA GLU A 81 -31.88 32.53 -9.15
C GLU A 81 -33.34 32.07 -9.20
N VAL A 82 -33.54 30.77 -9.37
CA VAL A 82 -34.86 30.15 -9.50
C VAL A 82 -34.99 29.05 -8.44
N ASP A 83 -36.10 29.10 -7.71
CA ASP A 83 -36.47 28.06 -6.75
C ASP A 83 -37.05 26.85 -7.49
N VAL A 84 -36.30 25.75 -7.48
CA VAL A 84 -36.67 24.51 -8.18
C VAL A 84 -37.05 23.46 -7.13
N PRO A 85 -38.14 22.70 -7.33
CA PRO A 85 -38.52 21.65 -6.39
C PRO A 85 -37.43 20.56 -6.31
N TRP A 86 -37.11 20.14 -5.09
CA TRP A 86 -36.05 19.16 -4.80
C TRP A 86 -36.21 17.86 -5.60
N ASN A 87 -37.44 17.40 -5.78
CA ASN A 87 -37.74 16.18 -6.52
C ASN A 87 -37.29 16.24 -8.00
N GLU A 88 -37.40 17.42 -8.62
CA GLU A 88 -36.98 17.61 -10.01
C GLU A 88 -35.45 17.57 -10.13
N ILE A 89 -34.74 18.18 -9.17
CA ILE A 89 -33.27 18.14 -9.11
C ILE A 89 -32.78 16.71 -8.91
N VAL A 90 -33.41 15.95 -8.01
CA VAL A 90 -33.06 14.54 -7.80
C VAL A 90 -33.29 13.71 -9.07
N ALA A 91 -34.39 13.93 -9.78
CA ALA A 91 -34.67 13.23 -11.04
C ALA A 91 -33.66 13.59 -12.15
N GLN A 92 -33.29 14.87 -12.28
CA GLN A 92 -32.27 15.33 -13.22
C GLN A 92 -30.89 14.78 -12.86
N TYR A 93 -30.53 14.79 -11.57
CA TYR A 93 -29.27 14.22 -11.08
C TYR A 93 -29.19 12.72 -11.36
N GLN A 94 -30.25 11.97 -11.08
CA GLN A 94 -30.32 10.54 -11.39
C GLN A 94 -30.15 10.27 -12.88
N LYS A 95 -30.82 11.07 -13.73
CA LYS A 95 -30.72 10.98 -15.18
C LYS A 95 -29.29 11.27 -15.66
N ASN A 96 -28.71 12.38 -15.23
CA ASN A 96 -27.37 12.80 -15.64
C ASN A 96 -26.31 11.83 -15.11
N SER A 97 -26.38 11.43 -13.84
CA SER A 97 -25.49 10.43 -13.25
C SER A 97 -25.55 9.09 -14.00
N SER A 98 -26.74 8.66 -14.43
CA SER A 98 -26.88 7.44 -15.24
C SER A 98 -26.30 7.61 -16.66
N ALA A 99 -26.43 8.79 -17.25
CA ALA A 99 -25.85 9.11 -18.55
C ALA A 99 -24.32 9.15 -18.46
N ASP A 100 -23.77 9.79 -17.44
CA ASP A 100 -22.32 9.88 -17.19
C ASP A 100 -21.71 8.52 -16.93
N LYS A 101 -22.37 7.66 -16.14
CA LYS A 101 -21.95 6.27 -15.94
C LYS A 101 -21.90 5.50 -17.27
N ARG A 102 -22.95 5.61 -18.09
CA ARG A 102 -23.00 4.96 -19.41
C ARG A 102 -21.94 5.51 -20.37
N LEU A 103 -21.68 6.82 -20.34
CA LEU A 103 -20.61 7.42 -21.13
C LEU A 103 -19.24 6.94 -20.68
N LYS A 104 -19.01 6.83 -19.37
CA LYS A 104 -17.78 6.28 -18.81
C LYS A 104 -17.57 4.83 -19.23
N GLU A 105 -18.60 3.99 -19.12
CA GLU A 105 -18.58 2.58 -19.57
C GLU A 105 -18.34 2.45 -21.08
N ALA A 106 -18.99 3.30 -21.89
CA ALA A 106 -18.76 3.33 -23.32
C ALA A 106 -17.31 3.73 -23.65
N SER A 107 -16.77 4.74 -22.95
CA SER A 107 -15.39 5.20 -23.14
C SER A 107 -14.36 4.16 -22.71
N SER A 108 -14.59 3.42 -21.62
CA SER A 108 -13.70 2.35 -21.19
C SER A 108 -13.71 1.18 -22.17
N ARG A 109 -14.90 0.79 -22.64
CA ARG A 109 -15.05 -0.26 -23.64
C ARG A 109 -14.41 0.11 -24.97
N GLN A 110 -14.50 1.38 -25.38
CA GLN A 110 -13.83 1.85 -26.58
C GLN A 110 -12.29 1.74 -26.46
N LYS A 111 -11.72 2.16 -25.32
CA LYS A 111 -10.28 2.01 -25.06
C LYS A 111 -9.84 0.54 -25.09
N GLU A 112 -10.62 -0.36 -24.51
CA GLU A 112 -10.34 -1.81 -24.54
C GLU A 112 -10.32 -2.36 -25.97
N LEU A 113 -11.26 -1.92 -26.82
CA LEU A 113 -11.30 -2.31 -28.24
C LEU A 113 -10.10 -1.76 -29.01
N GLU A 114 -9.75 -0.49 -28.82
CA GLU A 114 -8.58 0.13 -29.45
C GLU A 114 -7.27 -0.59 -29.04
N ASP A 115 -7.15 -0.96 -27.77
CA ASP A 115 -6.02 -1.74 -27.26
C ASP A 115 -5.96 -3.14 -27.88
N TYR A 116 -7.11 -3.79 -28.05
CA TYR A 116 -7.20 -5.09 -28.70
C TYR A 116 -6.84 -5.02 -30.19
N GLU A 117 -7.34 -3.99 -30.89
CA GLU A 117 -7.00 -3.72 -32.30
C GLU A 117 -5.50 -3.42 -32.48
N ARG A 118 -4.90 -2.66 -31.55
CA ARG A 118 -3.46 -2.41 -31.51
C ARG A 118 -2.66 -3.70 -31.31
N LYS A 119 -3.08 -4.58 -30.40
CA LYS A 119 -2.44 -5.89 -30.20
C LYS A 119 -2.56 -6.78 -31.44
N LEU A 120 -3.73 -6.83 -32.06
CA LEU A 120 -3.96 -7.60 -33.29
C LEU A 120 -3.13 -7.09 -34.46
N SER A 121 -3.05 -5.77 -34.64
CA SER A 121 -2.23 -5.17 -35.71
C SER A 121 -0.74 -5.41 -35.49
N ALA A 122 -0.25 -5.31 -34.24
CA ALA A 122 1.12 -5.67 -33.89
C ALA A 122 1.43 -7.14 -34.19
N TYR A 123 0.52 -8.05 -33.81
CA TYR A 123 0.65 -9.48 -34.11
C TYR A 123 0.65 -9.76 -35.62
N ARG A 124 -0.24 -9.11 -36.38
CA ARG A 124 -0.25 -9.20 -37.85
C ARG A 124 1.04 -8.69 -38.47
N ALA A 125 1.56 -7.56 -37.99
CA ALA A 125 2.83 -7.01 -38.45
C ALA A 125 4.00 -7.96 -38.14
N GLN A 126 3.99 -8.64 -36.99
CA GLN A 126 4.98 -9.64 -36.63
C GLN A 126 4.93 -10.85 -37.57
N LEU A 127 3.73 -11.37 -37.88
CA LEU A 127 3.57 -12.46 -38.84
C LEU A 127 4.02 -12.06 -40.25
N GLU A 128 3.71 -10.84 -40.68
CA GLU A 128 4.14 -10.33 -41.99
C GLU A 128 5.67 -10.12 -42.03
N ALA A 129 6.27 -9.60 -40.96
CA ALA A 129 7.72 -9.50 -40.83
C ALA A 129 8.38 -10.88 -40.84
N GLN A 130 7.81 -11.87 -40.14
CA GLN A 130 8.29 -13.24 -40.18
C GLN A 130 8.20 -13.84 -41.58
N ALA A 131 7.09 -13.59 -42.30
CA ALA A 131 6.93 -14.00 -43.69
C ALA A 131 7.91 -13.29 -44.65
N LYS A 132 8.25 -12.02 -44.41
CA LYS A 132 9.24 -11.25 -45.20
C LYS A 132 10.70 -11.62 -44.90
N THR A 133 11.01 -11.97 -43.65
CA THR A 133 12.35 -12.44 -43.25
C THR A 133 12.59 -13.91 -43.59
N GLN A 134 11.55 -14.64 -43.98
CA GLN A 134 11.70 -15.87 -44.72
C GLN A 134 12.27 -15.51 -46.10
N PRO A 135 13.51 -15.88 -46.44
CA PRO A 135 14.10 -15.49 -47.71
C PRO A 135 13.27 -16.09 -48.84
N SER A 136 12.54 -15.24 -49.57
CA SER A 136 12.09 -15.56 -50.92
C SER A 136 13.34 -15.79 -51.74
N LYS A 137 13.64 -17.06 -52.05
CA LYS A 137 14.63 -17.39 -53.07
C LYS A 137 14.18 -16.70 -54.38
N PRO A 138 15.10 -16.11 -55.15
CA PRO A 138 14.77 -15.45 -56.40
C PRO A 138 14.24 -16.47 -57.41
N ASP A 139 13.27 -16.05 -58.22
CA ASP A 139 12.69 -16.81 -59.33
C ASP A 139 13.79 -17.42 -60.21
N ALA A 140 13.96 -18.74 -60.11
CA ALA A 140 14.61 -19.59 -61.09
C ALA A 140 14.11 -21.02 -60.89
N ASP A 141 13.18 -21.40 -61.77
CA ASP A 141 12.65 -22.74 -62.03
C ASP A 141 12.02 -23.52 -60.85
N GLU A 142 10.87 -24.11 -61.15
CA GLU A 142 10.20 -25.16 -60.38
C GLU A 142 11.20 -26.07 -59.63
N SER A 143 11.18 -26.07 -58.30
CA SER A 143 11.66 -27.19 -57.46
C SER A 143 11.38 -26.92 -55.97
N PRO A 144 11.21 -27.99 -55.16
CA PRO A 144 10.05 -28.11 -54.29
C PRO A 144 10.29 -27.61 -52.87
N SER A 145 9.16 -27.50 -52.15
CA SER A 145 9.08 -27.59 -50.70
C SER A 145 10.00 -28.71 -50.18
N VAL A 146 10.38 -28.67 -48.90
CA VAL A 146 11.10 -29.76 -48.23
C VAL A 146 10.14 -30.96 -48.08
N THR A 147 9.77 -31.55 -49.21
CA THR A 147 9.30 -32.90 -49.34
C THR A 147 10.54 -33.77 -49.23
N ASP A 148 10.57 -34.70 -48.28
CA ASP A 148 11.54 -35.79 -48.29
C ASP A 148 11.73 -36.26 -49.75
N ALA A 149 12.96 -36.50 -50.20
CA ALA A 149 13.21 -36.91 -51.60
C ALA A 149 12.32 -38.09 -52.08
N ASN A 150 11.75 -38.84 -51.14
CA ASN A 150 10.72 -39.85 -51.35
C ASN A 150 9.33 -39.32 -51.75
N THR A 151 8.83 -38.22 -51.15
CA THR A 151 7.52 -37.66 -51.49
C THR A 151 7.55 -36.94 -52.83
N ASP A 152 8.66 -36.31 -53.19
CA ASP A 152 8.84 -35.69 -54.51
C ASP A 152 8.88 -36.73 -55.65
N ALA A 153 9.56 -37.85 -55.43
CA ALA A 153 9.53 -39.00 -56.34
C ALA A 153 8.12 -39.61 -56.47
N LEU A 154 7.32 -39.60 -55.40
CA LEU A 154 5.93 -40.06 -55.41
C LEU A 154 5.02 -39.13 -56.22
N TYR A 155 5.28 -37.81 -56.19
CA TYR A 155 4.58 -36.83 -57.02
C TYR A 155 4.88 -37.02 -58.52
N GLY A 156 6.14 -37.26 -58.89
CA GLY A 156 6.50 -37.57 -60.27
C GLY A 156 5.79 -38.84 -60.79
N GLN A 157 5.79 -39.91 -60.00
CA GLN A 157 5.08 -41.15 -60.34
C GLN A 157 3.55 -40.97 -60.43
N TYR A 158 3.00 -40.05 -59.63
CA TYR A 158 1.58 -39.71 -59.70
C TYR A 158 1.22 -39.01 -61.01
N HIS A 159 2.04 -38.05 -61.46
CA HIS A 159 1.86 -37.36 -62.74
C HIS A 159 2.04 -38.31 -63.93
N ASP A 160 3.06 -39.17 -63.90
CA ASP A 160 3.28 -40.17 -64.96
C ASP A 160 2.09 -41.14 -65.09
N ALA A 161 1.52 -41.59 -63.96
CA ALA A 161 0.33 -42.45 -63.95
C ALA A 161 -0.92 -41.76 -64.53
N LEU A 162 -1.09 -40.45 -64.29
CA LEU A 162 -2.17 -39.66 -64.90
C LEU A 162 -2.02 -39.57 -66.43
N PHE A 163 -0.80 -39.34 -66.92
CA PHE A 163 -0.53 -39.26 -68.36
C PHE A 163 -0.67 -40.61 -69.07
N GLN A 164 -0.37 -41.71 -68.38
CA GLN A 164 -0.56 -43.06 -68.90
C GLN A 164 -2.03 -43.54 -68.83
N GLY A 165 -2.94 -42.74 -68.26
CA GLY A 165 -4.36 -43.08 -68.12
C GLY A 165 -4.64 -44.11 -67.03
N ASP A 166 -3.70 -44.32 -66.11
CA ASP A 166 -3.73 -45.40 -65.13
C ASP A 166 -4.30 -44.90 -63.79
N GLU A 167 -5.61 -44.64 -63.79
CA GLU A 167 -6.31 -43.93 -62.71
C GLU A 167 -6.25 -44.66 -61.35
N THR A 168 -6.13 -45.98 -61.38
CA THR A 168 -6.06 -46.81 -60.16
C THR A 168 -4.72 -46.72 -59.43
N THR A 169 -3.63 -46.44 -60.14
CA THR A 169 -2.29 -46.27 -59.56
C THR A 169 -2.10 -44.83 -59.10
N ALA A 170 -2.57 -43.86 -59.88
CA ALA A 170 -2.59 -42.43 -59.52
C ALA A 170 -3.37 -42.19 -58.20
N SER A 171 -4.58 -42.76 -58.08
CA SER A 171 -5.39 -42.61 -56.86
C SER A 171 -4.75 -43.24 -55.61
N LYS A 172 -3.97 -44.33 -55.76
CA LYS A 172 -3.21 -44.94 -54.66
C LYS A 172 -2.01 -44.09 -54.26
N LEU A 173 -1.31 -43.47 -55.21
CA LEU A 173 -0.18 -42.58 -54.96
C LEU A 173 -0.63 -41.29 -54.26
N LEU A 174 -1.73 -40.68 -54.71
CA LEU A 174 -2.30 -39.49 -54.06
C LEU A 174 -2.70 -39.75 -52.59
N LYS A 175 -3.24 -40.93 -52.29
CA LYS A 175 -3.56 -41.33 -50.90
C LYS A 175 -2.31 -41.45 -50.03
N LYS A 176 -1.19 -41.91 -50.58
CA LYS A 176 0.09 -42.01 -49.87
C LYS A 176 0.69 -40.63 -49.62
N ILE A 177 0.69 -39.77 -50.64
CA ILE A 177 1.17 -38.39 -50.56
C ILE A 177 0.38 -37.62 -49.50
N ARG A 178 -0.96 -37.65 -49.57
CA ARG A 178 -1.83 -36.98 -48.57
C ARG A 178 -1.71 -37.56 -47.17
N GLY A 179 -1.28 -38.82 -47.04
CA GLY A 179 -1.00 -39.46 -45.76
C GLY A 179 0.32 -38.98 -45.15
N ALA A 180 1.34 -38.76 -45.99
CA ALA A 180 2.65 -38.26 -45.59
C ALA A 180 2.66 -36.75 -45.29
N GLU A 181 1.81 -35.97 -45.95
CA GLU A 181 1.74 -34.51 -45.80
C GLU A 181 0.85 -34.02 -44.66
N LYS A 182 0.23 -34.90 -43.87
CA LYS A 182 -0.48 -34.46 -42.68
C LYS A 182 0.56 -34.20 -41.58
N PRO A 183 0.85 -32.94 -41.20
CA PRO A 183 1.62 -32.70 -40.00
C PRO A 183 0.76 -33.17 -38.83
N SER A 184 1.09 -34.31 -38.23
CA SER A 184 0.65 -34.63 -36.87
C SER A 184 1.43 -33.72 -35.94
N GLN A 185 0.97 -32.48 -35.79
CA GLN A 185 1.38 -31.69 -34.64
C GLN A 185 0.74 -32.38 -33.44
N ASP A 186 1.53 -33.18 -32.73
CA ASP A 186 1.17 -33.67 -31.40
C ASP A 186 1.17 -32.46 -30.47
N ILE A 187 0.03 -31.77 -30.44
CA ILE A 187 -0.24 -30.72 -29.48
C ILE A 187 -0.33 -31.42 -28.13
N ASP A 188 0.63 -31.16 -27.25
CA ASP A 188 0.60 -31.64 -25.87
C ASP A 188 -0.50 -30.90 -25.09
N ILE A 189 -1.73 -31.43 -25.20
CA ILE A 189 -2.92 -30.91 -24.54
C ILE A 189 -2.72 -30.89 -23.01
N ALA A 190 -2.00 -31.87 -22.46
CA ALA A 190 -1.73 -31.93 -21.02
C ALA A 190 -0.82 -30.78 -20.57
N GLY A 191 0.27 -30.53 -21.30
CA GLY A 191 1.17 -29.41 -21.01
C GLY A 191 0.50 -28.03 -21.11
N ILE A 192 -0.45 -27.83 -22.04
CA ILE A 192 -1.22 -26.59 -22.15
C ILE A 192 -2.17 -26.42 -20.95
N ILE A 193 -2.86 -27.50 -20.54
CA ILE A 193 -3.75 -27.49 -19.38
C ILE A 193 -2.98 -27.19 -18.09
N ASP A 194 -1.76 -27.72 -17.95
CA ASP A 194 -0.96 -27.48 -16.74
C ASP A 194 -0.40 -26.06 -16.68
N ARG A 195 0.00 -25.49 -17.82
CA ARG A 195 0.40 -24.07 -17.90
C ARG A 195 -0.75 -23.13 -17.58
N THR A 196 -1.91 -23.37 -18.17
CA THR A 196 -3.11 -22.54 -17.92
C THR A 196 -3.57 -22.65 -16.47
N LYS A 197 -3.56 -23.85 -15.85
CA LYS A 197 -3.82 -24.00 -14.41
C LYS A 197 -2.78 -23.28 -13.55
N ALA A 198 -1.51 -23.29 -13.93
CA ALA A 198 -0.46 -22.57 -13.21
C ALA A 198 -0.67 -21.05 -13.29
N GLU A 199 -1.00 -20.53 -14.47
CA GLU A 199 -1.31 -19.12 -14.71
C GLU A 199 -2.54 -18.67 -13.91
N MET A 200 -3.64 -19.42 -13.96
CA MET A 200 -4.84 -19.16 -13.17
C MET A 200 -4.54 -19.09 -11.66
N ARG A 201 -3.70 -20.00 -11.13
CA ARG A 201 -3.30 -19.96 -9.71
C ARG A 201 -2.42 -18.76 -9.38
N GLN A 202 -1.59 -18.30 -10.32
CA GLN A 202 -0.77 -17.11 -10.11
C GLN A 202 -1.63 -15.85 -10.12
N GLU A 203 -2.60 -15.78 -11.03
CA GLU A 203 -3.57 -14.68 -11.10
C GLU A 203 -4.42 -14.62 -9.84
N GLU A 204 -4.94 -15.74 -9.35
CA GLU A 204 -5.71 -15.80 -8.10
C GLU A 204 -4.89 -15.32 -6.89
N LYS A 205 -3.61 -15.71 -6.81
CA LYS A 205 -2.69 -15.23 -5.76
C LYS A 205 -2.48 -13.73 -5.83
N LYS A 206 -2.26 -13.18 -7.03
CA LYS A 206 -2.11 -11.73 -7.24
C LYS A 206 -3.38 -10.99 -6.86
N ALA A 207 -4.54 -11.44 -7.34
CA ALA A 207 -5.83 -10.85 -7.01
C ALA A 207 -6.08 -10.86 -5.49
N ARG A 208 -5.72 -11.94 -4.79
CA ARG A 208 -5.82 -12.02 -3.34
C ARG A 208 -4.88 -11.04 -2.63
N GLN A 209 -3.65 -10.88 -3.12
CA GLN A 209 -2.70 -9.89 -2.59
C GLN A 209 -3.21 -8.47 -2.77
N GLU A 210 -3.68 -8.12 -3.97
CA GLU A 210 -4.26 -6.81 -4.26
C GLU A 210 -5.49 -6.50 -3.39
N GLN A 211 -6.36 -7.50 -3.16
CA GLN A 211 -7.50 -7.35 -2.26
C GLN A 211 -7.06 -7.11 -0.81
N TYR A 212 -6.01 -7.81 -0.36
CA TYR A 212 -5.46 -7.62 0.98
C TYR A 212 -4.83 -6.25 1.15
N GLU A 213 -4.09 -5.76 0.15
CA GLU A 213 -3.51 -4.43 0.16
C GLU A 213 -4.57 -3.33 0.20
N LYS A 214 -5.65 -3.47 -0.57
CA LYS A 214 -6.80 -2.55 -0.50
C LYS A 214 -7.38 -2.48 0.89
N LYS A 215 -7.66 -3.65 1.51
CA LYS A 215 -8.12 -3.72 2.89
C LYS A 215 -7.15 -3.07 3.88
N ARG A 216 -5.83 -3.16 3.64
CA ARG A 216 -4.82 -2.52 4.49
C ARG A 216 -4.91 -1.00 4.39
N VAL A 217 -5.04 -0.45 3.19
CA VAL A 217 -5.20 1.00 2.98
C VAL A 217 -6.51 1.49 3.62
N ASP A 218 -7.60 0.77 3.39
CA ASP A 218 -8.91 1.09 3.98
C ASP A 218 -8.86 1.04 5.51
N ALA A 219 -8.18 0.04 6.09
CA ALA A 219 -8.00 -0.08 7.54
C ALA A 219 -7.22 1.10 8.14
N VAL A 220 -6.17 1.58 7.47
CA VAL A 220 -5.42 2.77 7.90
C VAL A 220 -6.31 4.02 7.88
N GLN A 221 -7.10 4.19 6.82
CA GLN A 221 -8.05 5.31 6.74
C GLN A 221 -9.10 5.25 7.86
N MET A 222 -9.67 4.06 8.12
CA MET A 222 -10.61 3.86 9.22
C MET A 222 -9.97 4.10 10.57
N PHE A 223 -8.71 3.71 10.77
CA PHE A 223 -7.96 3.93 12.00
C PHE A 223 -7.82 5.42 12.32
N HIS A 224 -7.47 6.25 11.32
CA HIS A 224 -7.41 7.70 11.51
C HIS A 224 -8.76 8.32 11.88
N THR A 225 -9.88 7.72 11.46
CA THR A 225 -11.22 8.21 11.81
C THR A 225 -11.70 7.74 13.18
N GLU A 226 -11.53 6.47 13.53
CA GLU A 226 -12.05 5.89 14.77
C GLU A 226 -11.13 6.12 15.97
N TYR A 227 -9.82 6.20 15.72
CA TYR A 227 -8.78 6.43 16.72
C TYR A 227 -8.07 7.77 16.45
N SER A 228 -8.86 8.82 16.21
CA SER A 228 -8.33 10.18 15.96
C SER A 228 -7.50 10.73 17.14
N ASP A 229 -7.78 10.29 18.36
CA ASP A 229 -7.01 10.57 19.57
C ASP A 229 -5.58 10.04 19.50
N ILE A 230 -5.41 8.84 18.96
CA ILE A 230 -4.10 8.17 18.82
C ILE A 230 -3.39 8.70 17.57
N ALA A 231 -4.13 8.86 16.48
CA ALA A 231 -3.61 9.33 15.20
C ALA A 231 -3.11 10.78 15.26
N GLY A 232 -3.70 11.62 16.13
CA GLY A 232 -3.25 13.00 16.34
C GLY A 232 -1.92 13.10 17.08
N ASP A 233 -1.53 12.08 17.86
CA ASP A 233 -0.36 12.10 18.72
C ASP A 233 0.77 11.23 18.14
N PRO A 234 1.88 11.82 17.65
CA PRO A 234 2.96 11.07 17.00
C PRO A 234 3.59 9.98 17.87
N SER A 235 3.66 10.19 19.19
CA SER A 235 4.21 9.19 20.13
C SER A 235 3.30 7.97 20.29
N LEU A 236 1.97 8.18 20.31
CA LEU A 236 1.02 7.07 20.46
C LEU A 236 0.86 6.32 19.14
N LEU A 237 0.87 7.05 18.03
CA LEU A 237 0.92 6.45 16.69
C LEU A 237 2.15 5.54 16.54
N ALA A 238 3.34 5.97 16.98
CA ALA A 238 4.54 5.15 16.93
C ALA A 238 4.43 3.84 17.74
N VAL A 239 3.74 3.88 18.89
CA VAL A 239 3.46 2.68 19.71
C VAL A 239 2.48 1.75 18.98
N ALA A 240 1.42 2.29 18.41
CA ALA A 240 0.46 1.52 17.61
C ALA A 240 1.12 0.90 16.37
N ASP A 241 1.96 1.65 15.66
CA ASP A 241 2.69 1.19 14.48
C ASP A 241 3.66 0.05 14.84
N ALA A 242 4.43 0.19 15.92
CA ALA A 242 5.33 -0.86 16.40
C ALA A 242 4.56 -2.15 16.73
N HIS A 243 3.43 -2.04 17.42
CA HIS A 243 2.58 -3.19 17.75
C HIS A 243 1.96 -3.82 16.49
N SER A 244 1.56 -3.00 15.51
CA SER A 244 1.00 -3.49 14.25
C SER A 244 2.01 -4.30 13.45
N ALA A 245 3.28 -3.87 13.41
CA ALA A 245 4.36 -4.58 12.75
C ALA A 245 4.59 -5.96 13.40
N GLU A 246 4.49 -6.06 14.73
CA GLU A 246 4.55 -7.35 15.42
C GLU A 246 3.39 -8.27 15.05
N LEU A 247 2.16 -7.75 15.00
CA LEU A 247 0.97 -8.53 14.66
C LEU A 247 1.00 -9.02 13.22
N TYR A 248 1.42 -8.19 12.25
CA TYR A 248 1.59 -8.62 10.86
C TYR A 248 2.65 -9.72 10.70
N ASN A 249 3.73 -9.65 11.50
CA ASN A 249 4.77 -10.69 11.49
C ASN A 249 4.29 -12.01 12.10
N LYS A 250 3.45 -11.95 13.15
CA LYS A 250 2.87 -13.13 13.81
C LYS A 250 1.78 -13.78 12.95
N GLU A 251 0.90 -12.98 12.35
CA GLU A 251 -0.29 -13.46 11.65
C GLU A 251 -0.53 -12.73 10.30
N PRO A 252 0.20 -13.09 9.23
CA PRO A 252 0.14 -12.37 7.94
C PRO A 252 -1.20 -12.49 7.20
N THR A 253 -2.08 -13.40 7.61
CA THR A 253 -3.36 -13.66 6.95
C THR A 253 -4.56 -13.06 7.68
N ARG A 254 -4.36 -12.47 8.86
CA ARG A 254 -5.44 -11.85 9.65
C ARG A 254 -5.94 -10.58 8.96
N ASP A 255 -7.19 -10.22 9.21
CA ASP A 255 -7.82 -9.08 8.56
C ASP A 255 -7.12 -7.78 9.00
N PRO A 256 -6.67 -6.91 8.06
CA PRO A 256 -5.90 -5.71 8.42
C PRO A 256 -6.61 -4.79 9.40
N TRP A 257 -7.93 -4.70 9.33
CA TRP A 257 -8.72 -3.86 10.22
C TRP A 257 -8.68 -4.34 11.67
N GLU A 258 -8.82 -5.65 11.88
CA GLU A 258 -8.79 -6.25 13.21
C GLU A 258 -7.44 -6.04 13.89
N ILE A 259 -6.34 -6.12 13.12
CA ILE A 259 -5.00 -5.81 13.60
C ILE A 259 -4.92 -4.34 14.04
N MET A 260 -5.41 -3.41 13.23
CA MET A 260 -5.38 -1.98 13.55
C MET A 260 -6.22 -1.63 14.77
N GLN A 261 -7.38 -2.27 14.94
CA GLN A 261 -8.23 -2.09 16.13
C GLN A 261 -7.50 -2.51 17.41
N GLU A 262 -6.87 -3.69 17.39
CA GLU A 262 -6.07 -4.21 18.50
C GLU A 262 -4.89 -3.28 18.83
N CYS A 263 -4.26 -2.68 17.82
CA CYS A 263 -3.18 -1.70 18.02
C CYS A 263 -3.66 -0.39 18.64
N GLY A 264 -4.84 0.10 18.24
CA GLY A 264 -5.43 1.29 18.84
C GLY A 264 -5.82 1.08 20.30
N GLU A 265 -6.41 -0.07 20.62
CA GLU A 265 -6.71 -0.45 22.00
C GLU A 265 -5.43 -0.58 22.83
N TYR A 266 -4.41 -1.25 22.30
CA TYR A 266 -3.11 -1.39 22.96
C TYR A 266 -2.45 -0.04 23.25
N ALA A 267 -2.47 0.90 22.30
CA ALA A 267 -1.89 2.23 22.51
C ALA A 267 -2.64 3.04 23.58
N ARG A 268 -3.97 2.88 23.71
CA ARG A 268 -4.75 3.48 24.81
C ARG A 268 -4.39 2.86 26.16
N GLU A 269 -4.28 1.54 26.23
CA GLU A 269 -3.86 0.84 27.44
C GLU A 269 -2.45 1.24 27.86
N TRP A 270 -1.54 1.32 26.89
CA TRP A 270 -0.18 1.79 27.11
C TRP A 270 -0.14 3.20 27.67
N LEU A 271 -0.96 4.12 27.14
CA LEU A 271 -1.08 5.48 27.67
C LEU A 271 -1.60 5.47 29.12
N MET A 272 -2.60 4.65 29.44
CA MET A 272 -3.10 4.54 30.81
C MET A 272 -2.02 4.07 31.78
N ILE A 273 -1.25 3.04 31.41
CA ILE A 273 -0.14 2.53 32.22
C ILE A 273 0.95 3.60 32.35
N TYR A 274 1.33 4.25 31.25
CA TYR A 274 2.36 5.28 31.24
C TYR A 274 1.98 6.48 32.11
N VAL A 275 0.71 6.91 32.08
CA VAL A 275 0.19 7.98 32.93
C VAL A 275 0.11 7.55 34.39
N ASP A 276 -0.27 6.31 34.71
CA ASP A 276 -0.23 5.79 36.08
C ASP A 276 1.21 5.75 36.63
N GLU A 277 2.18 5.33 35.80
CA GLU A 277 3.60 5.34 36.16
C GLU A 277 4.13 6.77 36.37
N LEU A 278 3.78 7.73 35.50
CA LEU A 278 4.20 9.13 35.63
C LEU A 278 3.52 9.88 36.77
N SER A 279 2.22 9.64 36.99
CA SER A 279 1.45 10.24 38.09
C SER A 279 1.92 9.72 39.45
N GLY A 280 2.65 8.61 39.44
CA GLY A 280 3.42 8.11 40.55
C GLY A 280 2.55 7.39 41.55
N SER A 281 2.97 6.18 41.90
CA SER A 281 2.48 5.43 43.07
C SER A 281 2.46 6.23 44.38
N LYS A 282 3.09 7.41 44.42
CA LYS A 282 3.04 8.35 45.55
C LYS A 282 1.61 8.73 45.94
N ASP A 283 0.68 8.87 44.99
CA ASP A 283 -0.71 9.21 45.34
C ASP A 283 -1.49 8.00 45.85
N ILE A 284 -1.17 6.79 45.38
CA ILE A 284 -1.72 5.52 45.89
C ILE A 284 -1.14 5.24 47.28
N GLU A 285 0.19 5.25 47.46
CA GLU A 285 0.85 5.11 48.75
C GLU A 285 0.41 6.19 49.76
N ARG A 286 0.21 7.44 49.32
CA ARG A 286 -0.29 8.52 50.19
C ARG A 286 -1.77 8.32 50.55
N LYS A 287 -2.59 7.79 49.64
CA LYS A 287 -3.99 7.45 49.92
C LYS A 287 -4.09 6.23 50.83
N GLU A 288 -3.33 5.17 50.58
CA GLU A 288 -3.23 3.98 51.43
C GLU A 288 -2.70 4.32 52.84
N ARG A 289 -1.65 5.16 52.93
CA ARG A 289 -1.12 5.66 54.21
C ARG A 289 -2.12 6.55 54.96
N LYS A 290 -3.07 7.18 54.26
CA LYS A 290 -4.17 7.97 54.86
C LYS A 290 -5.38 7.10 55.22
N GLN A 291 -5.67 6.06 54.45
CA GLN A 291 -6.76 5.11 54.73
C GLN A 291 -6.41 4.17 55.89
N GLY A 292 -5.14 3.83 56.09
CA GLY A 292 -4.66 3.12 57.28
C GLY A 292 -4.58 3.99 58.55
N LEU A 293 -4.97 5.27 58.47
CA LEU A 293 -4.97 6.23 59.58
C LEU A 293 -6.40 6.39 60.14
N ASP A 294 -7.03 5.28 60.50
CA ASP A 294 -8.45 5.26 60.96
C ASP A 294 -8.63 5.86 62.37
N GLU A 295 -7.56 5.92 63.16
CA GLU A 295 -7.50 6.72 64.38
C GLU A 295 -6.37 7.74 64.28
N VAL A 296 -6.71 8.95 63.83
CA VAL A 296 -5.90 10.13 64.15
C VAL A 296 -6.02 10.33 65.66
N ASN A 297 -5.19 9.63 66.44
CA ASN A 297 -5.06 9.92 67.86
C ASN A 297 -4.67 11.40 67.97
N PRO A 298 -5.54 12.29 68.50
CA PRO A 298 -5.17 13.67 68.70
C PRO A 298 -4.10 13.66 69.78
N ARG A 299 -2.84 13.59 69.36
CA ARG A 299 -1.72 13.81 70.23
C ARG A 299 -1.81 15.29 70.56
N ASN A 300 -2.47 15.61 71.67
CA ASN A 300 -2.41 16.90 72.33
C ASN A 300 -0.97 17.11 72.84
N VAL A 301 0.01 17.11 71.93
CA VAL A 301 1.28 17.75 72.17
C VAL A 301 0.95 19.23 72.05
N ARG A 302 0.58 19.84 73.19
CA ARG A 302 0.96 21.24 73.37
C ARG A 302 2.44 21.28 72.98
N ALA A 303 2.77 21.99 71.91
CA ALA A 303 4.15 22.32 71.67
C ALA A 303 4.62 23.01 72.95
N SER A 304 5.37 22.30 73.80
CA SER A 304 6.27 22.98 74.71
C SER A 304 7.34 23.52 73.78
N ILE A 305 7.09 24.73 73.27
CA ILE A 305 8.17 25.68 73.08
C ILE A 305 8.96 25.57 74.39
N GLY A 306 10.21 25.10 74.27
CA GLY A 306 11.08 24.92 75.44
C GLY A 306 11.03 26.18 76.29
N GLU A 307 11.24 26.02 77.61
CA GLU A 307 11.22 27.14 78.57
C GLU A 307 11.78 28.40 77.92
N ASP A 308 10.91 29.40 77.69
CA ASP A 308 11.34 30.70 77.19
C ASP A 308 12.45 31.15 78.14
N GLU A 309 13.68 31.26 77.64
CA GLU A 309 14.75 31.88 78.39
C GLU A 309 14.22 33.25 78.81
N ALA A 310 14.04 33.44 80.11
CA ALA A 310 13.51 34.67 80.65
C ALA A 310 14.38 35.80 80.12
N GLN A 311 13.82 36.61 79.22
CA GLN A 311 14.49 37.79 78.71
C GLN A 311 14.94 38.60 79.92
N GLN A 312 16.25 38.92 79.99
CA GLN A 312 16.83 39.64 81.11
C GLN A 312 15.96 40.87 81.40
N SER A 313 15.39 40.92 82.60
CA SER A 313 14.56 42.04 83.00
C SER A 313 15.43 43.30 83.01
N TYR A 314 14.84 44.47 82.81
CA TYR A 314 15.56 45.75 82.95
C TYR A 314 16.33 45.86 84.27
N SER A 315 15.82 45.22 85.34
CA SER A 315 16.51 45.11 86.62
C SER A 315 17.82 44.34 86.55
N ASP A 316 17.88 43.27 85.76
CA ASP A 316 19.04 42.39 85.62
C ASP A 316 20.13 43.07 84.78
N ILE A 317 19.73 43.78 83.71
CA ILE A 317 20.63 44.60 82.90
C ILE A 317 21.24 45.74 83.75
N ILE A 318 20.45 46.37 84.62
CA ILE A 318 20.95 47.40 85.54
C ILE A 318 21.89 46.80 86.59
N ALA A 319 21.60 45.60 87.10
CA ALA A 319 22.46 44.91 88.05
C ALA A 319 23.81 44.54 87.42
N GLU A 320 23.81 44.05 86.17
CA GLU A 320 25.01 43.76 85.38
C GLU A 320 25.82 45.04 85.13
N MET A 321 25.19 46.12 84.66
CA MET A 321 25.86 47.41 84.46
C MET A 321 26.44 48.01 85.77
N ARG A 322 25.82 47.75 86.92
CA ARG A 322 26.37 48.17 88.22
C ARG A 322 27.56 47.32 88.65
N ALA A 323 27.49 46.01 88.40
CA ALA A 323 28.57 45.08 88.68
C ALA A 323 29.83 45.42 87.86
N ASP A 324 29.68 45.72 86.57
CA ASP A 324 30.78 46.14 85.68
C ASP A 324 31.43 47.45 86.12
N ARG A 325 30.65 48.34 86.74
CA ARG A 325 31.14 49.62 87.28
C ARG A 325 31.76 49.48 88.68
N GLY A 326 31.88 48.26 89.21
CA GLY A 326 32.40 47.99 90.55
C GLY A 326 31.51 48.50 91.68
N GLN A 327 30.26 48.87 91.37
CA GLN A 327 29.30 49.40 92.33
C GLN A 327 28.40 48.26 92.79
N ARG A 328 28.95 47.38 93.65
CA ARG A 328 28.10 46.46 94.43
C ARG A 328 27.49 47.22 95.60
N ALA A 329 26.17 47.15 95.72
CA ALA A 329 25.45 47.44 96.96
C ALA A 329 25.47 46.19 97.84
#